data_AF-A0A8J6TAX5-F1
#
_entry.id   AF-A0A8J6TAX5-F1
#
_cell.length_a   1.000
_cell.length_b   1.000
_cell.length_c   1.000
_cell.angle_alpha   90.00
_cell.angle_beta   90.00
_cell.angle_gamma   90.00
#
_symmetry.space_group_name_H-M   'P 1'
#
loop_
_entity.id
_entity.type
_entity.pdbx_description
1 polymer ?
#
loop_
_entity_poly.entity_id
_entity_poly.type
_entity_poly.pdbx_seq_one_letter_code
_entity_poly.pdbx_strand_id
1 'polypeptide(L)'
;MDTNNREWSFEKLVGFIRQVHDELAAQAGRAVNLSLTLRNWLIGCYIAEYELCGLDRASYGDSLLTELAKRLTGLNVSNCNRRQLYRYLRFYRLYPEIVGTASPQLRIPTGKIKIRRGRSSVYKFISSGRKPTGTAIEK
;
A
#
# COMPACT_ATOMS: atom_id res chain seq x y z
N MET A 1 -13.32 17.33 55.77
CA MET A 1 -14.29 18.01 54.91
C MET A 1 -13.69 17.99 53.53
N ASP A 2 -13.89 16.92 52.76
CA ASP A 2 -13.35 16.81 51.40
C ASP A 2 -14.42 16.20 50.50
N THR A 3 -15.41 17.02 50.18
CA THR A 3 -16.34 16.76 49.10
C THR A 3 -15.57 16.82 47.78
N ASN A 4 -15.02 15.68 47.37
CA ASN A 4 -14.60 15.39 46.01
C ASN A 4 -15.83 15.45 45.08
N ASN A 5 -16.36 16.65 44.87
CA ASN A 5 -17.48 16.88 43.97
C ASN A 5 -16.91 16.90 42.55
N ARG A 6 -16.93 15.74 41.88
CA ARG A 6 -16.70 15.67 40.43
C ARG A 6 -17.85 16.41 39.76
N GLU A 7 -17.70 17.71 39.58
CA GLU A 7 -18.71 18.57 38.94
C GLU A 7 -18.88 18.19 37.47
N TRP A 8 -19.78 17.24 37.23
CA TRP A 8 -20.41 16.98 35.96
C TRP A 8 -21.50 18.02 35.73
N SER A 9 -21.36 18.83 34.68
CA SER A 9 -22.43 19.68 34.17
C SER A 9 -22.88 19.16 32.80
N PHE A 10 -24.09 19.51 32.39
CA PHE A 10 -24.59 19.19 31.06
C PHE A 10 -23.66 19.73 29.96
N GLU A 11 -23.16 20.96 30.10
CA GLU A 11 -22.19 21.55 29.18
C GLU A 11 -20.87 20.77 29.09
N LYS A 12 -20.35 20.29 30.23
CA LYS A 12 -19.16 19.41 30.23
C LYS A 12 -19.45 18.08 29.54
N LEU A 13 -20.62 17.47 29.78
CA LEU A 13 -21.03 16.23 29.10
C LEU A 13 -21.11 16.43 27.58
N VAL A 14 -21.77 17.49 27.11
CA VAL A 14 -21.86 17.83 25.68
C VAL A 14 -20.45 18.03 25.10
N GLY A 15 -19.60 18.77 25.80
CA GLY A 15 -18.20 18.99 25.40
C GLY A 15 -17.41 17.70 25.26
N PHE A 16 -17.50 16.79 26.24
CA PHE A 16 -16.82 15.50 26.20
C PHE A 16 -17.33 14.59 25.08
N ILE A 17 -18.65 14.51 24.87
CA ILE A 17 -19.22 13.72 23.78
C ILE A 17 -18.73 14.23 22.43
N ARG A 18 -18.74 15.56 22.22
CA ARG A 18 -18.23 16.16 20.98
C ARG A 18 -16.74 15.86 20.78
N GLN A 19 -15.94 16.01 21.83
CA GLN A 19 -14.50 15.73 21.77
C GLN A 19 -14.23 14.28 21.38
N VAL A 20 -14.88 13.32 22.03
CA VAL A 20 -14.73 11.88 21.70
C VAL A 20 -15.17 11.60 20.26
N HIS A 21 -16.26 12.21 19.81
CA HIS A 21 -16.73 12.08 18.43
C HIS A 21 -15.68 12.57 17.42
N ASP A 22 -15.17 13.79 17.61
CA ASP A 22 -14.19 14.41 16.70
C ASP A 22 -12.88 13.61 16.67
N GLU A 23 -12.39 13.18 17.84
CA GLU A 23 -11.17 12.38 17.96
C GLU A 23 -11.30 11.02 17.24
N LEU A 24 -12.40 10.30 17.45
CA LEU A 24 -12.62 8.99 16.85
C LEU A 24 -12.92 9.08 15.35
N ALA A 25 -13.67 10.10 14.91
CA ALA A 25 -13.92 10.35 13.48
C ALA A 25 -12.60 10.67 12.76
N ALA A 26 -11.75 11.53 13.34
CA ALA A 26 -10.43 11.82 12.79
C ALA A 26 -9.54 10.57 12.78
N GLN A 27 -9.59 9.73 13.81
CA GLN A 27 -8.86 8.47 13.86
C GLN A 27 -9.31 7.48 12.77
N ALA A 28 -10.63 7.34 12.56
CA ALA A 28 -11.17 6.52 11.48
C ALA A 28 -10.72 7.02 10.11
N GLY A 29 -10.77 8.34 9.86
CA GLY A 29 -10.27 8.95 8.63
C GLY A 29 -8.78 8.67 8.39
N ARG A 30 -7.94 8.80 9.42
CA ARG A 30 -6.51 8.45 9.34
C ARG A 30 -6.30 6.97 9.00
N ALA A 31 -7.05 6.07 9.63
CA ALA A 31 -6.96 4.63 9.38
C ALA A 31 -7.35 4.26 7.95
N VAL A 32 -8.41 4.88 7.40
CA VAL A 32 -8.83 4.71 6.01
C VAL A 32 -7.76 5.21 5.05
N ASN A 33 -7.26 6.43 5.25
CA ASN A 33 -6.23 7.02 4.38
C ASN A 33 -4.94 6.19 4.36
N LEU A 34 -4.53 5.70 5.52
CA LEU A 34 -3.39 4.80 5.66
C LEU A 34 -3.62 3.48 4.92
N SER A 35 -4.79 2.86 5.10
CA SER A 35 -5.15 1.60 4.42
C SER A 35 -5.18 1.76 2.89
N LEU A 36 -5.74 2.86 2.39
CA LEU A 36 -5.76 3.17 0.96
C LEU A 36 -4.36 3.41 0.40
N THR A 37 -3.53 4.16 1.13
CA THR A 37 -2.13 4.43 0.73
C THR A 37 -1.34 3.13 0.61
N LEU A 38 -1.46 2.24 1.59
CA LEU A 38 -0.79 0.94 1.59
C LEU A 38 -1.29 0.02 0.50
N ARG A 39 -2.61 -0.07 0.33
CA ARG A 39 -3.23 -0.84 -0.76
C ARG A 39 -2.67 -0.39 -2.11
N ASN A 40 -2.67 0.92 -2.35
CA ASN A 40 -2.20 1.49 -3.60
C ASN A 40 -0.70 1.21 -3.82
N TRP A 41 0.11 1.34 -2.77
CA TRP A 41 1.53 1.00 -2.83
C TRP A 41 1.77 -0.48 -3.12
N LEU A 42 1.07 -1.38 -2.43
CA LEU A 42 1.18 -2.82 -2.60
C LEU A 42 0.78 -3.25 -4.01
N ILE A 43 -0.29 -2.70 -4.57
CA ILE A 43 -0.67 -2.97 -5.96
C ILE A 43 0.49 -2.62 -6.91
N GLY A 44 1.16 -1.48 -6.71
CA GLY A 44 2.35 -1.12 -7.46
C GLY A 44 3.51 -2.11 -7.29
N CYS A 45 3.72 -2.59 -6.07
CA CYS A 45 4.71 -3.62 -5.77
C CYS A 45 4.42 -4.94 -6.51
N TYR A 46 3.17 -5.41 -6.49
CA TYR A 46 2.76 -6.63 -7.19
C TYR A 46 2.96 -6.52 -8.72
N ILE A 47 2.61 -5.37 -9.29
CA ILE A 47 2.81 -5.12 -10.73
C ILE A 47 4.30 -5.17 -11.07
N ALA A 48 5.14 -4.47 -10.29
CA ALA A 48 6.59 -4.44 -10.53
C ALA A 48 7.24 -5.83 -10.38
N GLU A 49 6.80 -6.62 -9.40
CA GLU A 49 7.30 -7.99 -9.22
C GLU A 49 6.90 -8.87 -10.41
N TYR A 50 5.65 -8.78 -10.86
CA TYR A 50 5.17 -9.50 -12.03
C TYR A 50 5.94 -9.13 -13.31
N GLU A 51 6.24 -7.84 -13.52
CA GLU A 51 7.07 -7.39 -14.65
C GLU A 51 8.49 -7.98 -14.62
N LEU A 52 9.03 -8.32 -13.44
CA LEU A 52 10.37 -8.88 -13.28
C LEU A 52 10.40 -10.40 -13.44
N CYS A 53 9.52 -11.11 -12.74
CA CYS A 53 9.58 -12.56 -12.59
C CYS A 53 8.29 -13.30 -13.00
N GLY A 54 7.31 -12.62 -13.59
CA GLY A 54 6.07 -13.24 -14.07
C GLY A 54 6.36 -14.28 -15.14
N LEU A 55 5.84 -15.50 -14.96
CA LEU A 55 6.05 -16.64 -15.87
C LEU A 55 5.53 -16.37 -17.28
N ASP A 56 4.38 -15.68 -17.36
CA ASP A 56 3.66 -15.35 -18.58
C ASP A 56 3.73 -13.86 -18.95
N ARG A 57 4.64 -13.10 -18.32
CA ARG A 57 4.74 -11.63 -18.53
C ARG A 57 4.96 -11.24 -19.99
N ALA A 58 5.64 -12.09 -20.76
CA ALA A 58 5.90 -11.89 -22.19
C ALA A 58 4.61 -11.92 -23.03
N SER A 59 3.57 -12.63 -22.57
CA SER A 59 2.28 -12.73 -23.25
C SER A 59 1.47 -11.43 -23.15
N TYR A 60 1.70 -10.61 -22.13
CA TYR A 60 0.99 -9.34 -21.93
C TYR A 60 1.77 -8.15 -22.49
N GLY A 61 3.09 -8.10 -22.28
CA GLY A 61 3.94 -7.00 -22.76
C GLY A 61 3.39 -5.62 -22.40
N ASP A 62 3.31 -4.74 -23.39
CA ASP A 62 2.82 -3.36 -23.23
C ASP A 62 1.33 -3.27 -22.86
N SER A 63 0.57 -4.35 -23.05
CA SER A 63 -0.86 -4.38 -22.74
C SER A 63 -1.18 -4.74 -21.29
N LEU A 64 -0.16 -5.07 -20.48
CA LEU A 64 -0.32 -5.56 -19.09
C LEU A 64 -1.29 -4.71 -18.26
N LEU A 65 -1.08 -3.40 -18.17
CA LEU A 65 -1.92 -2.53 -17.34
C LEU A 65 -3.35 -2.40 -17.88
N THR A 66 -3.54 -2.54 -19.19
CA THR A 66 -4.87 -2.49 -19.82
C THR A 66 -5.66 -3.74 -19.48
N GLU A 67 -5.06 -4.92 -19.64
CA GLU A 67 -5.71 -6.19 -19.36
C GLU A 67 -5.93 -6.40 -17.86
N LEU A 68 -4.97 -6.00 -17.02
CA LEU A 68 -5.12 -6.00 -15.58
C LEU A 68 -6.28 -5.11 -15.12
N ALA A 69 -6.42 -3.91 -15.70
CA ALA A 69 -7.54 -3.03 -15.39
C ALA A 69 -8.90 -3.66 -15.75
N LYS A 70 -9.01 -4.31 -16.90
CA LYS A 70 -10.24 -5.01 -17.31
C LYS A 70 -10.61 -6.11 -16.32
N ARG A 71 -9.65 -6.98 -15.97
CA ARG A 71 -9.87 -8.09 -15.03
C ARG A 71 -10.24 -7.60 -13.64
N LEU A 72 -9.53 -6.60 -13.10
CA LEU A 72 -9.83 -6.03 -11.78
C LEU A 72 -11.20 -5.34 -11.75
N THR A 73 -11.62 -4.72 -12.85
CA THR A 73 -12.96 -4.15 -12.99
C THR A 73 -14.02 -5.25 -12.94
N GLY A 74 -13.83 -6.36 -13.65
CA GLY A 74 -14.73 -7.52 -13.60
C GLY A 74 -14.83 -8.17 -12.22
N LEU A 75 -13.79 -8.04 -11.40
CA LEU A 75 -13.75 -8.48 -9.99
C LEU A 75 -14.25 -7.43 -9.00
N ASN A 76 -14.86 -6.33 -9.45
CA ASN A 76 -15.34 -5.22 -8.63
C ASN A 76 -14.26 -4.58 -7.73
N VAL A 77 -13.00 -4.63 -8.16
CA VAL A 77 -11.90 -3.98 -7.44
C VAL A 77 -11.87 -2.50 -7.83
N SER A 78 -12.33 -1.65 -6.91
CA SER A 78 -12.46 -0.21 -7.15
C SER A 78 -11.11 0.48 -7.40
N ASN A 79 -11.19 1.62 -8.11
CA ASN A 79 -10.05 2.51 -8.38
C ASN A 79 -8.82 1.82 -9.03
N CYS A 80 -9.07 0.86 -9.92
CA CYS A 80 -8.04 0.06 -10.61
C CYS A 80 -8.07 0.19 -12.14
N ASN A 81 -8.46 1.36 -12.67
CA ASN A 81 -8.31 1.62 -14.11
C ASN A 81 -6.82 1.72 -14.50
N ARG A 82 -6.53 1.62 -15.81
CA ARG A 82 -5.16 1.64 -16.36
C ARG A 82 -4.31 2.80 -15.84
N ARG A 83 -4.88 4.01 -15.78
CA ARG A 83 -4.18 5.23 -15.31
C ARG A 83 -3.83 5.14 -13.83
N GLN A 84 -4.72 4.59 -13.00
CA GLN A 84 -4.48 4.40 -11.57
C GLN A 84 -3.44 3.32 -11.33
N LEU A 85 -3.51 2.19 -12.04
CA LEU A 85 -2.49 1.13 -11.92
C LEU A 85 -1.09 1.64 -12.30
N TYR A 86 -0.98 2.49 -13.33
CA TYR A 86 0.27 3.16 -13.66
C TYR A 86 0.77 4.07 -12.52
N ARG A 87 -0.12 4.83 -11.87
CA ARG A 87 0.22 5.67 -10.71
C ARG A 87 0.69 4.84 -9.52
N TYR A 88 0.05 3.72 -9.25
CA TYR A 88 0.42 2.80 -8.17
C TYR A 88 1.79 2.18 -8.43
N LEU A 89 2.04 1.71 -9.66
CA LEU A 89 3.35 1.24 -10.08
C LEU A 89 4.41 2.31 -9.85
N ARG A 90 4.18 3.53 -10.35
CA ARG A 90 5.10 4.67 -10.16
C ARG A 90 5.31 4.99 -8.68
N PHE A 91 4.25 4.94 -7.87
CA PHE A 91 4.33 5.20 -6.43
C PHE A 91 5.25 4.20 -5.73
N TYR A 92 5.12 2.91 -6.03
CA TYR A 92 6.04 1.88 -5.55
C TYR A 92 7.48 2.13 -6.00
N ARG A 93 7.69 2.41 -7.30
CA ARG A 93 9.03 2.64 -7.87
C ARG A 93 9.76 3.82 -7.21
N LEU A 94 9.02 4.87 -6.87
CA LEU A 94 9.58 6.08 -6.26
C LEU A 94 9.85 5.93 -4.75
N TYR A 95 9.04 5.13 -4.05
CA TYR A 95 9.13 4.96 -2.60
C TYR A 95 9.14 3.49 -2.16
N PRO A 96 10.15 2.68 -2.55
CA PRO A 96 10.17 1.25 -2.25
C PRO A 96 10.35 0.93 -0.76
N GLU A 97 10.77 1.89 0.07
CA GLU A 97 11.07 1.69 1.49
C GLU A 97 9.97 2.21 2.43
N ILE A 98 8.91 2.84 1.91
CA ILE A 98 7.92 3.58 2.72
C ILE A 98 7.17 2.69 3.74
N VAL A 99 7.02 1.40 3.44
CA VAL A 99 6.40 0.43 4.36
C VAL A 99 7.34 -0.05 5.46
N GLY A 100 8.66 0.11 5.28
CA GLY A 100 9.66 -0.15 6.33
C GLY A 100 9.69 0.94 7.40
N THR A 101 9.32 2.17 7.02
CA THR A 101 9.14 3.31 7.93
C THR A 101 7.74 3.41 8.55
N ALA A 102 6.77 2.63 8.06
CA ALA A 102 5.42 2.62 8.61
C ALA A 102 5.38 1.86 9.94
N SER A 103 4.67 2.42 10.93
CA SER A 103 4.71 1.96 12.32
C SER A 103 4.36 0.47 12.51
N PRO A 104 4.88 -0.22 13.55
CA PRO A 104 4.63 -1.65 13.82
C PRO A 104 3.15 -2.07 13.91
N GLN A 105 2.24 -1.12 14.12
CA GLN A 105 0.79 -1.35 14.14
C GLN A 105 0.20 -1.69 12.76
N LEU A 106 0.95 -1.49 11.67
CA LEU A 106 0.59 -1.97 10.34
C LEU A 106 0.73 -3.50 10.27
N ARG A 107 -0.36 -4.22 10.54
CA ARG A 107 -0.43 -5.64 10.16
C ARG A 107 -0.72 -5.72 8.66
N ILE A 108 0.32 -5.62 7.84
CA ILE A 108 0.18 -5.70 6.39
C ILE A 108 -0.16 -7.17 6.05
N PRO A 109 -1.23 -7.45 5.29
CA PRO A 109 -1.42 -8.76 4.67
C PRO A 109 -0.42 -8.88 3.52
N THR A 110 0.85 -9.06 3.86
CA THR A 110 1.81 -9.65 2.94
C THR A 110 1.40 -11.12 2.85
N GLY A 111 0.81 -11.52 1.72
CA GLY A 111 0.81 -12.94 1.36
C GLY A 111 2.25 -13.48 1.36
N LYS A 112 2.49 -14.71 0.90
CA LYS A 112 3.82 -15.37 0.92
C LYS A 112 4.98 -14.61 0.21
N ILE A 113 4.76 -13.39 -0.26
CA ILE A 113 5.78 -12.45 -0.69
C ILE A 113 6.63 -12.03 0.52
N LYS A 114 7.84 -12.57 0.58
CA LYS A 114 8.94 -11.95 1.30
C LYS A 114 9.21 -10.61 0.63
N ILE A 115 8.65 -9.51 1.16
CA ILE A 115 9.14 -8.17 0.83
C ILE A 115 10.63 -8.20 1.20
N ARG A 116 11.51 -8.25 0.20
CA ARG A 116 12.96 -8.29 0.42
C ARG A 116 13.37 -6.98 1.09
N ARG A 117 13.36 -6.97 2.42
CA ARG A 117 13.89 -5.88 3.24
C ARG A 117 15.38 -5.80 2.96
N GLY A 118 15.80 -4.69 2.37
CA GLY A 118 17.21 -4.37 2.16
C GLY A 118 17.74 -4.79 0.79
N ARG A 119 18.19 -3.78 0.04
CA ARG A 119 18.90 -3.86 -1.25
C ARG A 119 18.05 -4.38 -2.41
N SER A 120 17.15 -3.55 -2.93
CA SER A 120 16.78 -3.72 -4.34
C SER A 120 17.96 -3.30 -5.23
N SER A 121 18.93 -4.22 -5.36
CA SER A 121 19.95 -4.18 -6.43
C SER A 121 19.26 -4.04 -7.80
N VAL A 122 18.04 -4.58 -7.94
CA VAL A 122 17.23 -4.56 -9.16
C VAL A 122 16.90 -3.15 -9.65
N TYR A 123 16.62 -2.18 -8.75
CA TYR A 123 16.40 -0.79 -9.18
C TYR A 123 17.70 -0.06 -9.59
N LYS A 124 18.84 -0.44 -9.00
CA LYS A 124 20.17 -0.03 -9.48
C LYS A 124 20.47 -0.60 -10.87
N PHE A 125 19.97 -1.80 -11.18
CA PHE A 125 20.13 -2.42 -12.49
C PHE A 125 19.27 -1.75 -13.57
N ILE A 126 18.00 -1.44 -13.29
CA ILE A 126 17.09 -0.79 -14.26
C ILE A 126 17.54 0.64 -14.60
N SER A 127 18.07 1.38 -13.62
CA SER A 127 18.65 2.72 -13.85
C SER A 127 20.01 2.70 -14.57
N SER A 128 20.69 1.56 -14.61
CA SER A 128 22.00 1.39 -15.27
C SER A 128 21.93 0.87 -16.72
N GLY A 129 20.72 0.57 -17.24
CA GLY A 129 20.52 0.11 -18.61
C GLY A 129 21.04 -1.30 -18.93
N ARG A 130 21.52 -2.08 -17.95
CA ARG A 130 22.01 -3.45 -18.19
C ARG A 130 20.93 -4.49 -17.97
N LYS A 131 20.70 -5.36 -18.98
CA LYS A 131 19.84 -6.55 -18.83
C LYS A 131 20.47 -7.52 -17.80
N PRO A 132 19.67 -8.15 -16.93
CA PRO A 132 20.17 -9.20 -16.05
C PRO A 132 20.57 -10.41 -16.90
N THR A 133 21.86 -10.72 -16.94
CA THR A 133 22.37 -11.99 -17.43
C THR A 133 21.92 -13.10 -16.50
N GLY A 134 21.23 -14.09 -17.06
CA GLY A 134 20.60 -15.19 -16.32
C GLY A 134 21.56 -15.90 -15.38
N THR A 135 21.10 -16.11 -14.15
CA THR A 135 21.70 -17.12 -13.28
C THR A 135 21.10 -18.47 -13.61
N ALA A 136 22.01 -19.36 -14.01
CA ALA A 136 21.85 -20.79 -14.18
C ALA A 136 20.91 -21.42 -13.15
N ILE A 137 20.00 -22.25 -13.65
CA ILE A 137 19.38 -23.31 -12.87
C ILE A 137 20.45 -24.39 -12.76
N GLU A 138 21.04 -24.54 -11.58
CA GLU A 138 21.80 -25.75 -11.24
C GLU A 138 20.88 -26.72 -10.50
N LYS A 139 20.63 -27.84 -11.21
CA LYS A 139 20.13 -29.18 -10.82
C LYS A 139 18.72 -29.30 -10.23
#